data_AF-A0A5K0YWG0-F1
#
_entry.id   AF-A0A5K0YWG0-F1
#
_cell.length_a   1.000
_cell.length_b   1.000
_cell.length_c   1.000
_cell.angle_alpha   90.00
_cell.angle_beta   90.00
_cell.angle_gamma   90.00
#
_symmetry.space_group_name_H-M   'P 1'
#
loop_
_entity.id
_entity.type
_entity.pdbx_description
1 polymer ?
#
loop_
_entity_poly.entity_id
_entity_poly.type
_entity_poly.pdbx_seq_one_letter_code
_entity_poly.pdbx_strand_id
1 'polypeptide(L)' 'LAGIDRTILMRALKLLEQKGKATIFKGTSADDEGVKFSV' A
#
# COMPACT_ATOMS: atom_id res chain seq x y z
N LEU A 1 -3.84 -15.05 -4.12
CA LEU A 1 -3.05 -14.01 -3.41
C LEU A 1 -1.84 -14.72 -2.79
N ALA A 2 -0.61 -14.25 -3.02
CA ALA A 2 0.65 -14.99 -2.78
C ALA A 2 1.02 -15.27 -1.30
N GLY A 3 0.03 -15.41 -0.40
CA GLY A 3 0.23 -15.76 1.01
C GLY A 3 0.89 -14.68 1.87
N ILE A 4 1.11 -13.47 1.35
CA ILE A 4 1.67 -12.38 2.12
C ILE A 4 0.64 -11.89 3.13
N ASP A 5 1.02 -11.89 4.40
CA ASP A 5 0.22 -11.31 5.48
C ASP A 5 -0.03 -9.81 5.21
N ARG A 6 -1.29 -9.39 5.35
CA ARG A 6 -1.71 -8.01 5.08
C ARG A 6 -0.97 -7.01 5.98
N THR A 7 -0.66 -7.36 7.22
CA THR A 7 0.03 -6.46 8.15
C THR A 7 1.47 -6.22 7.71
N ILE A 8 2.16 -7.27 7.27
CA ILE A 8 3.50 -7.17 6.71
C ILE A 8 3.51 -6.35 5.43
N LEU A 9 2.56 -6.60 4.51
CA LEU A 9 2.42 -5.82 3.29
C LEU A 9 2.21 -4.32 3.61
N MET A 10 1.30 -3.99 4.51
CA MET A 10 1.01 -2.61 4.89
C MET A 10 2.20 -1.92 5.56
N ARG A 11 2.99 -2.64 6.38
CA ARG A 11 4.23 -2.09 6.96
C ARG A 11 5.27 -1.76 5.88
N ALA A 12 5.45 -2.66 4.91
CA ALA A 12 6.36 -2.41 3.79
C ALA A 12 5.93 -1.21 2.95
N LEU A 13 4.63 -1.10 2.63
CA LEU A 13 4.08 0.02 1.88
C LEU A 13 4.25 1.36 2.61
N LYS A 14 4.03 1.40 3.93
CA LYS A 14 4.27 2.61 4.74
C LYS A 14 5.74 3.05 4.72
N LEU A 15 6.68 2.11 4.77
CA LEU A 15 8.11 2.44 4.65
C LEU A 15 8.45 3.03 3.27
N LEU A 16 7.80 2.54 2.20
CA LEU A 16 7.98 3.10 0.85
C LEU A 16 7.34 4.48 0.72
N GLU A 17 6.18 4.70 1.34
CA GLU A 17 5.53 6.00 1.39
C GLU A 17 6.37 7.05 2.12
N GLN A 18 6.95 6.70 3.27
CA GLN A 18 7.89 7.58 3.98
C GLN A 18 9.13 7.94 3.15
N LYS A 19 9.55 7.06 2.23
CA LYS A 19 10.66 7.30 1.31
C LYS A 19 10.24 8.05 0.04
N GLY A 20 8.97 8.45 -0.09
CA GLY A 20 8.42 9.10 -1.28
C GLY A 20 8.28 8.17 -2.49
N LYS A 21 8.38 6.85 -2.29
CA LYS A 21 8.37 5.84 -3.36
C LYS A 21 6.99 5.24 -3.64
N ALA A 22 6.03 5.47 -2.76
CA ALA A 22 4.67 5.00 -2.92
C ALA A 22 3.67 5.98 -2.28
N THR A 23 2.41 5.88 -2.66
CA THR A 23 1.29 6.56 -2.00
C THR A 23 0.16 5.56 -1.83
N ILE A 24 -0.32 5.40 -0.60
CA ILE A 24 -1.48 4.58 -0.29
C ILE A 24 -2.73 5.46 -0.39
N PHE A 25 -3.77 4.99 -1.07
CA PHE A 25 -5.02 5.74 -1.23
C PHE A 25 -6.23 4.86 -1.02
N LYS A 26 -7.35 5.46 -0.59
CA LYS A 26 -8.64 4.77 -0.51
C LYS A 26 -9.34 4.85 -1.87
N GLY A 27 -9.85 3.72 -2.33
CA GLY A 27 -10.68 3.63 -3.52
C GLY A 27 -12.06 4.22 -3.30
N THR A 28 -12.88 4.20 -4.35
CA THR A 28 -14.27 4.69 -4.32
C THR A 28 -15.25 3.73 -3.64
N SER A 29 -14.87 2.45 -3.47
CA SER A 29 -15.57 1.49 -2.62
C SER A 29 -14.98 1.52 -1.21
N ALA A 30 -15.85 1.42 -0.19
CA ALA A 30 -15.53 1.68 1.21
C ALA A 30 -14.38 0.81 1.79
N ASP A 31 -14.07 -0.32 1.17
CA ASP A 31 -13.10 -1.30 1.66
C ASP A 31 -11.82 -1.41 0.79
N ASP A 32 -11.73 -0.63 -0.28
CA ASP A 32 -10.60 -0.71 -1.21
C ASP A 32 -9.46 0.22 -0.79
N GLU A 33 -8.29 -0.36 -0.57
CA GLU A 33 -7.02 0.37 -0.45
C GLU A 33 -6.14 0.07 -1.67
N GLY A 34 -5.75 1.11 -2.39
CA GLY A 34 -4.82 1.04 -3.50
C GLY A 34 -3.43 1.56 -3.13
N VAL A 35 -2.42 1.17 -3.92
CA VAL A 35 -1.08 1.72 -3.85
C VAL A 35 -0.65 2.21 -5.22
N LYS A 36 -0.11 3.44 -5.29
CA LYS A 36 0.57 3.97 -6.48
C LYS A 36 2.06 4.04 -6.20
N PHE A 37 2.89 3.43 -7.04
CA PHE A 37 4.35 3.53 -6.94
C PHE A 37 4.87 4.71 -7.76
N SER A 38 5.89 5.37 -7.22
CA SER A 38 6.66 6.40 -7.91
C SER A 38 7.86 5.76 -8.61
N VAL A 39 8.16 6.21 -9.84
CA VAL A 39 9.39 5.90 -10.58
C VAL A 39 10.55 6.74 -10.07
#